data_AF-A0A7V4YTQ4-F1
#
_entry.id   AF-A0A7V4YTQ4-F1
#
_cell.length_a   1.000
_cell.length_b   1.000
_cell.length_c   1.000
_cell.angle_alpha   90.00
_cell.angle_beta   90.00
_cell.angle_gamma   90.00
#
_symmetry.space_group_name_H-M   'P 1'
#
loop_
_entity.id
_entity.type
_entity.pdbx_description
1 polymer ?
#
loop_
_entity_poly.entity_id
_entity_poly.type
_entity_poly.pdbx_seq_one_letter_code
_entity_poly.pdbx_strand_id
1 'polypeptide(L)'
;MAQKSLRARADAANVQVEAARAQYEATVRSQQMELSHLLHEVEKHEILLRYFENEGQTLAAELRRTAFRRYQEGESDFTDFVQASDRALRLEMEYLDNLNMLNRTLLEIEILLP
;
A
#
# COMPACT_ATOMS: atom_id res chain seq x y z
N MET A 1 42.97 -14.64 41.45
CA MET A 1 41.88 -13.64 41.46
C MET A 1 41.81 -12.85 40.15
N ALA A 2 42.87 -12.13 39.74
CA ALA A 2 42.85 -11.26 38.55
C ALA A 2 42.52 -11.98 37.22
N GLN A 3 43.13 -13.15 36.95
CA GLN A 3 42.91 -13.91 35.71
C GLN A 3 41.46 -14.40 35.53
N LYS A 4 40.77 -14.72 36.64
CA LYS A 4 39.36 -15.13 36.63
C LYS A 4 38.44 -13.96 36.27
N SER A 5 38.77 -12.74 36.70
CA SER A 5 38.03 -11.52 36.36
C SER A 5 38.22 -11.07 34.90
N LEU A 6 39.43 -11.26 34.34
CA LEU A 6 39.69 -10.96 32.94
C LEU A 6 38.95 -11.91 31.99
N ARG A 7 38.90 -13.21 32.34
CA ARG A 7 38.11 -14.20 31.60
C ARG A 7 36.61 -13.88 31.64
N ALA A 8 36.07 -13.56 32.81
CA ALA A 8 34.67 -13.15 32.93
C ALA A 8 34.33 -11.88 32.12
N ARG A 9 35.27 -10.92 32.01
CA ARG A 9 35.11 -9.76 31.13
C ARG A 9 35.14 -10.12 29.64
N ALA A 10 36.04 -11.02 29.25
CA ALA A 10 36.10 -11.51 27.87
C ALA A 10 34.84 -12.29 27.49
N ASP A 11 34.33 -13.16 28.37
CA ASP A 11 33.08 -13.89 28.17
C ASP A 11 31.89 -12.92 28.06
N ALA A 12 31.81 -11.89 28.91
CA ALA A 12 30.78 -10.86 28.82
C ALA A 12 30.87 -10.05 27.51
N ALA A 13 32.08 -9.72 27.05
CA ALA A 13 32.29 -9.03 25.78
C ALA A 13 31.86 -9.90 24.59
N ASN A 14 32.13 -11.21 24.62
CA ASN A 14 31.67 -12.14 23.58
C ASN A 14 30.14 -12.21 23.54
N VAL A 15 29.46 -12.28 24.69
CA VAL A 15 28.00 -12.23 24.76
C VAL A 15 27.45 -10.94 24.17
N GLN A 16 28.10 -9.80 24.41
CA GLN A 16 27.69 -8.53 23.80
C GLN A 16 27.84 -8.53 22.27
N VAL A 17 28.93 -9.10 21.75
CA VAL A 17 29.15 -9.25 20.30
C VAL A 17 28.10 -10.17 19.68
N GLU A 18 27.80 -11.30 20.31
CA GLU A 18 26.76 -12.22 19.85
C GLU A 18 25.38 -11.56 19.88
N ALA A 19 25.04 -10.81 20.94
CA ALA A 19 23.80 -10.06 21.03
C ALA A 19 23.68 -8.99 19.94
N ALA A 20 24.76 -8.23 19.69
CA ALA A 20 24.80 -7.22 18.63
C ALA A 20 24.63 -7.86 17.23
N ARG A 21 25.27 -9.01 16.99
CA ARG A 21 25.10 -9.76 15.74
C ARG A 21 23.67 -10.28 15.58
N ALA A 22 23.09 -10.84 16.63
CA ALA A 22 21.71 -11.32 16.60
C ALA A 22 20.71 -10.18 16.34
N GLN A 23 20.94 -9.00 16.94
CA GLN A 23 20.15 -7.80 16.66
C GLN A 23 20.29 -7.35 15.21
N TYR A 24 21.51 -7.28 14.68
CA TYR A 24 21.74 -6.94 13.28
C TYR A 24 21.00 -7.90 12.33
N GLU A 25 21.13 -9.21 12.54
CA GLU A 25 20.44 -10.21 11.73
C GLU A 25 18.91 -10.10 11.85
N ALA A 26 18.39 -9.76 13.03
CA ALA A 26 16.95 -9.51 13.23
C ALA A 26 16.48 -8.26 12.47
N THR A 27 17.26 -7.17 12.49
CA THR A 27 16.97 -5.94 11.74
C THR A 27 16.94 -6.21 10.24
N VAL A 28 17.95 -6.89 9.69
CA VAL A 28 18.00 -7.24 8.26
C VAL A 28 16.79 -8.09 7.87
N ARG A 29 16.44 -9.10 8.67
CA ARG A 29 15.24 -9.92 8.41
C ARG A 29 13.96 -9.07 8.45
N SER A 30 13.83 -8.14 9.39
CA SER A 30 12.69 -7.23 9.46
C SER A 30 12.57 -6.38 8.20
N GLN A 31 13.66 -5.78 7.75
CA GLN A 31 13.70 -4.96 6.53
C GLN A 31 13.34 -5.77 5.28
N GLN A 32 13.80 -7.02 5.18
CA GLN A 32 13.45 -7.91 4.07
C GLN A 32 11.95 -8.25 4.05
N MET A 33 11.36 -8.53 5.22
CA MET A 33 9.92 -8.78 5.33
C MET A 33 9.11 -7.54 4.95
N GLU A 34 9.54 -6.36 5.39
CA GLU A 34 8.87 -5.10 5.08
C GLU A 34 8.95 -4.76 3.60
N LEU A 35 10.13 -4.91 2.97
CA LEU A 35 10.27 -4.75 1.52
C LEU A 35 9.39 -5.72 0.75
N SER A 36 9.34 -6.98 1.16
CA SER A 36 8.48 -7.99 0.53
C SER A 36 6.99 -7.61 0.63
N HIS A 37 6.56 -7.05 1.76
CA HIS A 37 5.20 -6.56 1.94
C HIS A 37 4.92 -5.36 1.03
N LEU A 38 5.81 -4.37 0.98
CA LEU A 38 5.64 -3.17 0.16
C LEU A 38 5.59 -3.51 -1.34
N LEU A 39 6.42 -4.44 -1.82
CA LEU A 39 6.36 -4.92 -3.20
C LEU A 39 5.03 -5.58 -3.55
N HIS A 40 4.43 -6.31 -2.61
CA HIS A 40 3.09 -6.88 -2.80
C HIS A 40 2.01 -5.79 -2.87
N GLU A 41 2.10 -4.76 -2.03
CA GLU A 41 1.17 -3.62 -2.11
C GLU A 41 1.32 -2.83 -3.42
N VAL A 42 2.55 -2.68 -3.96
CA VAL A 42 2.77 -2.12 -5.31
C VAL A 42 2.00 -2.92 -6.35
N GLU A 43 2.18 -4.24 -6.40
CA GLU A 43 1.51 -5.12 -7.36
C GLU A 43 -0.02 -5.00 -7.27
N LYS A 44 -0.56 -5.00 -6.05
CA LYS A 44 -1.98 -4.83 -5.77
C LYS A 44 -2.51 -3.50 -6.32
N HIS A 45 -1.86 -2.37 -6.01
CA HIS A 45 -2.32 -1.08 -6.50
C HIS A 45 -2.22 -0.97 -8.02
N GLU A 46 -1.16 -1.50 -8.63
CA GLU A 46 -1.05 -1.54 -10.09
C GLU A 46 -2.18 -2.35 -10.75
N ILE A 47 -2.57 -3.49 -10.17
CA ILE A 47 -3.71 -4.28 -10.67
C ILE A 47 -5.00 -3.46 -10.63
N LEU A 48 -5.25 -2.76 -9.52
CA LEU A 48 -6.45 -1.93 -9.35
C LEU A 48 -6.46 -0.72 -10.30
N LEU A 49 -5.31 -0.09 -10.50
CA LEU A 49 -5.14 1.01 -11.46
C LEU A 49 -5.39 0.53 -12.89
N ARG A 50 -4.79 -0.60 -13.30
CA ARG A 50 -5.01 -1.20 -14.62
C ARG A 50 -6.47 -1.56 -14.85
N TYR A 51 -7.17 -2.08 -13.84
CA TYR A 51 -8.60 -2.35 -13.95
C TYR A 51 -9.39 -1.08 -14.26
N PHE A 52 -9.13 0.01 -13.53
CA PHE A 52 -9.82 1.26 -13.79
C PHE A 52 -9.50 1.84 -15.17
N GLU A 53 -8.23 1.84 -15.56
CA GLU A 53 -7.78 2.37 -16.85
C GLU A 53 -8.36 1.60 -18.05
N ASN A 54 -8.52 0.28 -17.92
CA ASN A 54 -9.06 -0.56 -19.00
C ASN A 54 -10.60 -0.60 -19.02
N GLU A 55 -11.25 -0.60 -17.86
CA GLU A 55 -12.68 -0.87 -17.74
C GLU A 55 -13.43 0.18 -16.90
N GLY A 56 -12.90 0.50 -15.71
CA GLY A 56 -13.58 1.36 -14.74
C GLY A 56 -13.87 2.77 -15.25
N GLN A 57 -12.98 3.36 -16.05
CA GLN A 57 -13.17 4.69 -16.63
C GLN A 57 -14.38 4.72 -17.57
N THR A 58 -14.49 3.72 -18.45
CA THR A 58 -15.63 3.59 -19.36
C THR A 58 -16.92 3.36 -18.59
N LEU A 59 -16.89 2.48 -17.58
CA LEU A 59 -18.05 2.22 -16.72
C LEU A 59 -18.53 3.48 -15.99
N ALA A 60 -17.63 4.26 -15.39
CA ALA A 60 -17.97 5.52 -14.73
C ALA A 60 -18.57 6.54 -15.70
N ALA A 61 -18.03 6.65 -16.91
CA ALA A 61 -18.59 7.51 -17.96
C ALA A 61 -20.01 7.08 -18.39
N GLU A 62 -20.22 5.79 -18.57
CA GLU A 62 -21.52 5.20 -18.94
C GLU A 62 -22.57 5.37 -17.85
N LEU A 63 -22.20 5.16 -16.59
CA LEU A 63 -23.06 5.39 -15.43
C LEU A 63 -23.55 6.83 -15.38
N ARG A 64 -22.64 7.82 -15.51
CA ARG A 64 -23.03 9.24 -15.56
C ARG A 64 -23.94 9.55 -16.73
N ARG A 65 -23.56 9.10 -17.94
CA ARG A 65 -24.32 9.39 -19.16
C ARG A 65 -25.73 8.83 -19.08
N THR A 66 -25.86 7.59 -18.62
CA THR A 66 -27.16 6.91 -18.52
C THR A 66 -28.02 7.51 -17.42
N ALA A 67 -27.43 7.82 -16.26
CA ALA A 67 -28.13 8.48 -15.17
C ALA A 67 -28.73 9.82 -15.63
N PHE A 68 -27.92 10.66 -16.28
CA PHE A 68 -28.35 11.95 -16.78
C PHE A 68 -29.47 11.83 -17.82
N ARG A 69 -29.30 10.93 -18.81
CA ARG A 69 -30.29 10.71 -19.87
C ARG A 69 -31.64 10.26 -19.30
N ARG A 70 -31.65 9.21 -18.48
CA ARG A 70 -32.89 8.65 -17.91
C ARG A 70 -33.65 9.68 -17.08
N TYR A 71 -32.93 10.49 -16.30
CA TYR A 71 -33.54 11.57 -15.54
C TYR A 71 -34.13 12.65 -16.45
N GLN A 72 -33.39 13.07 -17.49
CA GLN A 72 -33.85 14.07 -18.46
C GLN A 72 -35.09 13.60 -19.24
N GLU A 73 -35.15 12.32 -19.58
CA GLU A 73 -36.27 11.69 -20.30
C GLU A 73 -37.45 11.35 -19.38
N GLY A 74 -37.31 11.53 -18.05
CA GLY A 74 -38.33 11.19 -17.06
C GLY A 74 -38.46 9.68 -16.79
N GLU A 75 -37.50 8.88 -17.26
CA GLU A 75 -37.42 7.43 -17.04
C GLU A 75 -36.86 7.04 -15.66
N SER A 76 -36.32 8.00 -14.92
CA SER A 76 -35.87 7.83 -13.53
C SER A 76 -36.14 9.09 -12.71
N ASP A 77 -36.29 8.93 -11.40
CA ASP A 77 -36.42 10.06 -10.50
C ASP A 77 -35.06 10.68 -10.12
N PHE A 78 -35.10 11.74 -9.30
CA PHE A 78 -33.89 12.42 -8.85
C PHE A 78 -33.02 11.55 -7.93
N THR A 79 -33.62 10.66 -7.14
CA THR A 79 -32.89 9.77 -6.23
C THR A 79 -32.05 8.78 -7.02
N ASP A 80 -32.65 8.16 -8.04
CA ASP A 80 -31.95 7.23 -8.94
C ASP A 80 -30.77 7.92 -9.65
N PHE A 81 -30.97 9.16 -10.12
CA PHE A 81 -29.92 9.95 -10.74
C PHE A 81 -28.73 10.18 -9.80
N VAL A 82 -29.00 10.60 -8.56
CA VAL A 82 -27.95 10.85 -7.55
C VAL A 82 -27.21 9.56 -7.22
N GLN A 83 -27.90 8.44 -7.02
CA GLN A 83 -27.26 7.17 -6.70
C GLN A 83 -26.35 6.67 -7.83
N ALA A 84 -26.78 6.76 -9.08
CA ALA A 84 -25.96 6.35 -10.22
C ALA A 84 -24.75 7.29 -10.43
N SER A 85 -24.94 8.59 -10.21
CA SER A 85 -23.86 9.58 -10.24
C SER A 85 -22.84 9.36 -9.12
N ASP A 86 -23.30 9.03 -7.90
CA ASP A 86 -22.44 8.68 -6.76
C ASP A 86 -21.59 7.43 -7.05
N ARG A 87 -22.19 6.39 -7.66
CA ARG A 87 -21.44 5.18 -8.06
C ARG A 87 -20.33 5.50 -9.05
N ALA A 88 -20.59 6.35 -10.05
CA ALA A 88 -19.56 6.77 -10.99
C ALA A 88 -18.44 7.54 -10.31
N LEU A 89 -18.79 8.45 -9.39
CA LEU A 89 -17.81 9.24 -8.64
C LEU A 89 -16.94 8.36 -7.74
N ARG A 90 -17.53 7.35 -7.09
CA ARG A 90 -16.78 6.39 -6.25
C ARG A 90 -15.72 5.64 -7.05
N LEU A 91 -16.03 5.20 -8.27
CA LEU A 91 -15.03 4.55 -9.14
C LEU A 91 -13.84 5.48 -9.43
N GLU A 92 -14.13 6.75 -9.73
CA GLU A 92 -13.08 7.75 -9.97
C GLU A 92 -12.27 8.05 -8.71
N MET A 93 -12.90 8.12 -7.54
CA MET A 93 -12.22 8.30 -6.26
C MET A 93 -11.34 7.10 -5.89
N GLU A 94 -11.85 5.88 -6.05
CA GLU A 94 -11.09 4.64 -5.78
C GLU A 94 -9.84 4.57 -6.65
N TYR A 95 -9.89 5.03 -7.91
CA TYR A 95 -8.71 5.15 -8.75
C TYR A 95 -7.67 6.12 -8.16
N LEU A 96 -8.10 7.32 -7.78
CA LEU A 96 -7.21 8.34 -7.22
C LEU A 96 -6.59 7.89 -5.90
N ASP A 97 -7.36 7.21 -5.05
CA ASP A 97 -6.87 6.65 -3.80
C ASP A 97 -5.82 5.56 -4.06
N ASN A 98 -6.07 4.64 -4.99
CA ASN A 98 -5.08 3.62 -5.36
C ASN A 98 -3.81 4.22 -5.94
N LEU A 99 -3.92 5.29 -6.74
CA LEU A 99 -2.77 6.00 -7.29
C LEU A 99 -1.96 6.68 -6.17
N ASN A 100 -2.66 7.28 -5.20
CA ASN A 100 -2.02 7.87 -4.04
C ASN A 100 -1.29 6.82 -3.20
N MET A 101 -1.93 5.69 -2.95
CA MET A 101 -1.32 4.60 -2.18
C MET A 101 -0.10 4.03 -2.89
N LEU A 102 -0.16 3.78 -4.20
CA LEU A 102 1.01 3.36 -4.98
C LEU A 102 2.19 4.32 -4.79
N ASN A 103 1.95 5.62 -4.95
CA ASN A 103 3.00 6.63 -4.79
C ASN A 103 3.60 6.65 -3.38
N ARG A 104 2.78 6.45 -2.34
CA ARG A 104 3.26 6.34 -0.95
C ARG A 104 4.09 5.09 -0.74
N THR A 105 3.62 3.94 -1.21
CA THR A 105 4.34 2.66 -1.10
C THR A 105 5.71 2.74 -1.79
N LEU A 106 5.79 3.36 -2.97
CA LEU A 106 7.07 3.58 -3.66
C LEU A 106 8.01 4.50 -2.86
N LEU A 107 7.48 5.56 -2.22
CA LEU A 107 8.27 6.42 -1.35
C LEU A 107 8.78 5.67 -0.10
N GLU A 108 7.97 4.79 0.48
CA GLU A 108 8.36 3.95 1.61
C GLU A 108 9.48 2.97 1.22
N ILE A 109 9.41 2.37 0.03
CA ILE A 109 10.49 1.53 -0.52
C ILE A 109 11.79 2.34 -0.68
N GLU A 110 11.71 3.56 -1.24
CA GLU A 110 12.87 4.44 -1.42
C GLU A 110 13.52 4.79 -0.06
N ILE A 111 12.72 5.02 0.98
CA ILE A 111 13.24 5.30 2.33
C ILE A 111 13.89 4.05 2.95
N LEU A 112 13.40 2.85 2.62
CA LEU A 112 13.89 1.58 3.14
C LEU A 112 15.20 1.11 2.48
N LEU A 113 15.46 1.54 1.25
CA LEU A 113 16.65 1.20 0.45
C LEU A 113 17.64 2.39 0.44
N PRO A 114 18.60 2.46 1.40
CA PRO A 114 19.57 3.56 1.47
C PRO A 114 20.62 3.54 0.35
#